data_AF-A0A9P0PBU5-F1
#
_entry.id   AF-A0A9P0PBU5-F1
#
_cell.length_a   1.000
_cell.length_b   1.000
_cell.length_c   1.000
_cell.angle_alpha   90.00
_cell.angle_beta   90.00
_cell.angle_gamma   90.00
#
_symmetry.space_group_name_H-M   'P 1'
#
loop_
_entity.id
_entity.type
_entity.pdbx_description
1 polymer ?
#
loop_
_entity_poly.entity_id
_entity_poly.type
_entity_poly.pdbx_seq_one_letter_code
_entity_poly.pdbx_strand_id
1 'polypeptide(L)'
;MCTLRLECLTLRGGGNVLIPCYPTGVVYDLFECLSGKMQESGVANCPMFFISPVADMSLAYSNILAEWLSSVKQNKVYAPEEPFPHALLVKNNKLKHFKHIYSEGFSTDFQEVINLPLKRKQGQVLIETNVAQKIVPVEVKPGISLSTVTGSLNVKDNIHKIQELSDIKSKPVKYEWGTLNITEFLQKLSQEGITDAKVESLGGNVVVIHLQAEDALIQLEDNSTHVVCNADEKLRTKLRNIVMQCLKEF
;
A
#
# COMPACT_ATOMS: atom_id res chain seq x y z
N MET A 1 -12.99 0.59 21.15
CA MET A 1 -13.17 -0.40 22.25
C MET A 1 -13.75 -1.75 21.79
N CYS A 2 -14.67 -1.80 20.80
CA CYS A 2 -15.25 -3.08 20.34
C CYS A 2 -14.27 -3.99 19.56
N THR A 3 -13.32 -3.44 18.82
CA THR A 3 -12.36 -4.21 18.00
C THR A 3 -11.43 -5.08 18.85
N LEU A 4 -10.87 -4.53 19.93
CA LEU A 4 -9.95 -5.22 20.86
C LEU A 4 -10.57 -6.44 21.56
N ARG A 5 -11.90 -6.46 21.71
CA ARG A 5 -12.60 -7.55 22.40
C ARG A 5 -12.69 -8.81 21.54
N LEU A 6 -12.81 -8.64 20.21
CA LEU A 6 -12.80 -9.74 19.24
C LEU A 6 -11.41 -10.37 19.14
N GLU A 7 -10.35 -9.56 19.22
CA GLU A 7 -8.97 -10.04 19.13
C GLU A 7 -8.60 -10.97 20.28
N CYS A 8 -8.97 -10.63 21.52
CA CYS A 8 -8.72 -11.47 22.69
C CYS A 8 -9.47 -12.82 22.63
N LEU A 9 -10.65 -12.86 22.02
CA LEU A 9 -11.42 -14.08 21.79
C LEU A 9 -10.75 -14.97 20.73
N THR A 10 -10.34 -14.38 19.61
CA THR A 10 -9.66 -15.09 18.52
C THR A 10 -8.31 -15.65 18.97
N LEU A 11 -7.52 -14.88 19.71
CA LEU A 11 -6.23 -15.33 20.24
C LEU A 11 -6.38 -16.46 21.28
N ARG A 12 -7.43 -16.41 22.11
CA ARG A 12 -7.77 -17.51 23.03
C ARG A 12 -8.19 -18.79 22.29
N GLY A 13 -8.77 -18.65 21.10
CA GLY A 13 -9.08 -19.75 20.20
C GLY A 13 -7.88 -20.28 19.41
N GLY A 14 -6.67 -19.75 19.63
CA GLY A 14 -5.46 -20.12 18.88
C GLY A 14 -5.43 -19.60 17.45
N GLY A 15 -6.28 -18.62 17.11
CA GLY A 15 -6.29 -17.98 15.79
C GLY A 15 -5.40 -16.73 15.72
N ASN A 16 -5.01 -16.36 14.50
CA ASN A 16 -4.22 -15.16 14.26
C ASN A 16 -5.10 -13.94 14.00
N VAL A 17 -4.58 -12.76 14.35
CA VAL A 17 -5.25 -11.47 14.14
C VAL A 17 -4.38 -10.62 13.23
N LEU A 18 -4.96 -10.09 12.17
CA LEU A 18 -4.31 -9.15 11.27
C LEU A 18 -5.00 -7.78 11.35
N ILE A 19 -4.23 -6.75 11.68
CA ILE A 19 -4.73 -5.38 11.84
C ILE A 19 -4.09 -4.49 10.77
N PRO A 20 -4.80 -4.14 9.68
CA PRO A 20 -4.30 -3.19 8.71
C PRO A 20 -4.29 -1.79 9.36
N CYS A 21 -3.11 -1.19 9.48
CA CYS A 21 -2.93 0.13 10.05
C CYS A 21 -1.86 0.92 9.28
N TYR A 22 -1.91 2.25 9.41
CA TYR A 22 -0.86 3.11 8.88
C TYR A 22 0.43 2.95 9.71
N PRO A 23 1.61 3.05 9.08
CA PRO A 23 2.89 2.73 9.73
C PRO A 23 3.36 3.79 10.73
N THR A 24 2.68 4.93 10.86
CA THR A 24 3.05 6.05 11.74
C THR A 24 1.82 6.62 12.44
N GLY A 25 2.04 7.27 13.59
CA GLY A 25 0.99 7.97 14.36
C GLY A 25 0.24 7.05 15.32
N VAL A 26 -1.06 6.85 15.10
CA VAL A 26 -1.98 6.15 16.04
C VAL A 26 -1.59 4.68 16.32
N VAL A 27 -0.69 4.11 15.51
CA VAL A 27 -0.18 2.75 15.69
C VAL A 27 0.60 2.57 16.99
N TYR A 28 1.24 3.62 17.52
CA TYR A 28 1.99 3.53 18.77
C TYR A 28 1.07 3.40 19.99
N ASP A 29 -0.02 4.18 20.02
CA ASP A 29 -1.07 4.05 21.04
C ASP A 29 -1.79 2.71 20.90
N LEU A 30 -1.90 2.18 19.68
CA LEU A 30 -2.45 0.84 19.43
C LEU A 30 -1.57 -0.25 20.06
N PHE A 31 -0.24 -0.22 19.93
CA PHE A 31 0.65 -1.19 20.58
C PHE A 31 0.54 -1.15 22.11
N GLU A 32 0.43 0.04 22.69
CA GLU A 32 0.24 0.21 24.13
C GLU A 32 -1.11 -0.35 24.59
N CYS A 33 -2.19 -0.01 23.89
CA CYS A 33 -3.53 -0.49 24.22
C CYS A 33 -3.65 -2.02 24.05
N LEU A 34 -3.09 -2.56 22.97
CA LEU A 34 -3.02 -4.01 22.70
C LEU A 34 -2.24 -4.74 23.78
N SER A 35 -1.02 -4.28 24.08
CA SER A 35 -0.16 -4.94 25.07
C SER A 35 -0.78 -4.96 26.46
N GLY A 36 -1.39 -3.85 26.90
CA GLY A 36 -2.14 -3.81 28.16
C GLY A 36 -3.33 -4.78 28.17
N LYS A 37 -4.10 -4.81 27.08
CA LYS A 37 -5.28 -5.70 26.99
C LYS A 37 -4.90 -7.18 26.90
N MET A 38 -3.80 -7.51 26.23
CA MET A 38 -3.27 -8.88 26.16
C MET A 38 -2.80 -9.38 27.52
N GLN A 39 -2.20 -8.49 28.34
CA GLN A 39 -1.79 -8.80 29.70
C GLN A 39 -3.00 -9.05 30.61
N GLU A 40 -4.02 -8.20 30.55
CA GLU A 40 -5.28 -8.41 31.29
C GLU A 40 -6.03 -9.68 30.88
N SER A 41 -5.95 -10.03 29.59
CA SER A 41 -6.70 -11.16 29.02
C SER A 41 -5.95 -12.50 29.15
N GLY A 42 -4.76 -12.52 29.76
CA GLY A 42 -3.96 -13.72 29.99
C GLY A 42 -3.27 -14.28 28.73
N VAL A 43 -3.20 -13.50 27.65
CA VAL A 43 -2.56 -13.89 26.37
C VAL A 43 -1.21 -13.16 26.19
N ALA A 44 -0.49 -12.98 27.29
CA ALA A 44 0.72 -12.16 27.32
C ALA A 44 1.93 -12.78 26.59
N ASN A 45 1.84 -14.06 26.19
CA ASN A 45 2.87 -14.81 25.47
C ASN A 45 2.77 -14.69 23.95
N CYS A 46 1.70 -14.10 23.40
CA CYS A 46 1.55 -13.97 21.95
C CYS A 46 2.45 -12.81 21.44
N PRO A 47 3.36 -13.07 20.48
CA PRO A 47 4.19 -12.03 19.88
C PRO A 47 3.37 -11.19 18.89
N MET A 48 3.61 -9.87 18.89
CA MET A 48 3.09 -8.94 17.90
C MET A 48 4.11 -8.75 16.78
N PHE A 49 3.63 -8.75 15.54
CA PHE A 49 4.47 -8.55 14.35
C PHE A 49 4.08 -7.25 13.66
N PHE A 50 5.06 -6.37 13.44
CA PHE A 50 4.88 -5.12 12.71
C PHE A 50 5.61 -5.18 11.37
N ILE A 51 4.86 -5.23 10.28
CA ILE A 51 5.41 -5.40 8.93
C ILE A 51 5.24 -4.10 8.15
N SER A 52 6.35 -3.42 7.87
CA SER A 52 6.38 -2.25 7.00
C SER A 52 7.81 -1.97 6.55
N PRO A 53 8.05 -1.55 5.29
CA PRO A 53 9.41 -1.19 4.84
C PRO A 53 10.03 -0.06 5.66
N VAL A 54 9.21 0.76 6.30
CA VAL A 54 9.62 1.86 7.19
C VAL A 54 9.43 1.53 8.67
N ALA A 55 9.17 0.27 9.06
CA ALA A 55 8.82 -0.10 10.44
C ALA A 55 9.88 0.32 11.47
N ASP A 56 11.14 -0.04 11.21
CA ASP A 56 12.28 0.25 12.08
C ASP A 56 12.50 1.77 12.23
N MET A 57 12.52 2.46 11.10
CA MET A 57 12.71 3.91 11.05
C MET A 57 11.52 4.67 11.69
N SER A 58 10.29 4.17 11.52
CA SER A 58 9.09 4.71 12.16
C SER A 58 9.14 4.59 13.68
N LEU A 59 9.55 3.44 14.22
CA LEU A 59 9.72 3.24 15.65
C LEU A 59 10.86 4.13 16.19
N ALA A 60 11.98 4.23 15.49
CA ALA A 60 13.07 5.13 15.87
C ALA A 60 12.64 6.61 15.89
N TYR A 61 11.87 7.06 14.88
CA TYR A 61 11.36 8.44 14.81
C TYR A 61 10.38 8.77 15.92
N SER A 62 9.57 7.80 16.36
CA SER A 62 8.65 8.02 17.46
C SER A 62 9.36 8.49 18.73
N ASN A 63 10.55 7.94 19.02
CA ASN A 63 11.36 8.34 20.17
C ASN A 63 11.91 9.78 20.07
N ILE A 64 12.02 10.32 18.85
CA ILE A 64 12.62 11.64 18.59
C ILE A 64 11.56 12.74 18.63
N LEU A 65 10.31 12.46 18.21
CA LEU A 65 9.24 13.46 18.05
C LEU A 65 8.22 13.46 19.19
N ALA A 66 8.72 13.41 20.43
CA ALA A 66 7.84 13.29 21.59
C ALA A 66 7.07 14.57 21.95
N GLU A 67 7.42 15.70 21.32
CA GLU A 67 6.74 17.01 21.43
C GLU A 67 5.31 17.00 20.86
N TRP A 68 4.95 16.02 20.03
CA TRP A 68 3.59 15.90 19.45
C TRP A 68 2.67 14.95 20.23
N LEU A 69 3.12 14.46 21.40
CA LEU A 69 2.34 13.57 22.26
C LEU A 69 1.48 14.32 23.28
N SER A 70 0.59 13.61 23.96
CA SER A 70 -0.21 14.20 25.04
C SER A 70 0.69 14.77 26.14
N SER A 71 0.22 15.82 26.82
CA SER A 71 0.97 16.54 27.86
C SER A 71 1.49 15.62 28.98
N VAL A 72 0.77 14.53 29.25
CA VAL A 72 1.15 13.50 30.24
C VAL A 72 2.34 12.68 29.77
N LYS A 73 2.43 12.36 28.48
CA LYS A 73 3.55 11.62 27.87
C LYS A 73 4.75 12.52 27.60
N GLN A 74 4.54 13.78 27.22
CA GLN A 74 5.59 14.80 27.08
C GLN A 74 6.42 14.99 28.36
N ASN A 75 5.77 14.98 29.53
CA ASN A 75 6.47 15.13 30.82
C ASN A 75 7.43 13.96 31.13
N LYS A 76 7.22 12.78 30.51
CA LYS A 76 8.09 11.62 30.67
C LYS A 76 9.33 11.65 29.76
N VAL A 77 9.33 12.50 28.73
CA VAL A 77 10.45 12.68 27.79
C VAL A 77 11.66 13.34 28.46
N TYR A 78 11.41 14.14 29.50
CA TYR A 78 12.45 14.79 30.30
C TYR A 78 13.04 13.87 31.38
N ALA A 79 12.48 12.66 31.54
CA ALA A 79 13.09 11.60 32.32
C ALA A 79 14.01 10.77 31.41
N PRO A 80 15.10 10.19 31.92
CA PRO A 80 15.95 9.26 31.15
C PRO A 80 15.27 7.92 30.80
N GLU A 81 13.96 7.78 31.05
CA GLU A 81 13.17 6.60 30.69
C GLU A 81 12.56 6.74 29.29
N GLU A 82 12.54 5.65 28.53
CA GLU A 82 12.03 5.63 27.17
C GLU A 82 10.53 6.06 27.14
N PRO A 83 10.16 7.10 26.37
CA PRO A 83 8.85 7.74 26.46
C PRO A 83 7.69 6.85 26.00
N PHE A 84 7.99 5.73 25.32
CA PHE A 84 6.98 4.78 24.86
C PHE A 84 7.25 3.35 25.32
N PRO A 85 6.19 2.60 25.68
CA PRO A 85 6.29 1.20 26.10
C PRO A 85 6.63 0.25 24.95
N HIS A 86 6.51 0.67 23.68
CA HIS A 86 6.85 -0.18 22.55
C HIS A 86 8.34 -0.51 22.48
N ALA A 87 9.23 0.37 22.96
CA ALA A 87 10.67 0.08 23.03
C ALA A 87 10.98 -1.08 23.99
N LEU A 88 10.28 -1.13 25.13
CA LEU A 88 10.29 -2.26 26.07
C LEU A 88 9.69 -3.53 25.45
N LEU A 89 8.62 -3.41 24.66
CA LEU A 89 8.03 -4.55 23.97
C LEU A 89 8.98 -5.13 22.90
N VAL A 90 9.73 -4.28 22.20
CA VAL A 90 10.78 -4.71 21.27
C VAL A 90 11.92 -5.40 22.01
N LYS A 91 12.44 -4.79 23.09
CA LYS A 91 13.51 -5.39 23.93
C LYS A 91 13.11 -6.73 24.55
N ASN A 92 11.84 -6.88 24.96
CA ASN A 92 11.31 -8.11 25.53
C ASN A 92 10.88 -9.15 24.48
N ASN A 93 11.24 -8.96 23.20
CA ASN A 93 10.85 -9.84 22.08
C ASN A 93 9.32 -10.04 21.92
N LYS A 94 8.51 -9.15 22.50
CA LYS A 94 7.04 -9.19 22.37
C LYS A 94 6.53 -8.45 21.14
N LEU A 95 7.28 -7.46 20.65
CA LEU A 95 7.01 -6.77 19.40
C LEU A 95 8.21 -6.97 18.47
N LYS A 96 8.01 -7.68 17.36
CA LYS A 96 9.04 -7.88 16.33
C LYS A 96 8.68 -7.08 15.10
N HIS A 97 9.63 -6.35 14.54
CA HIS A 97 9.41 -5.52 13.36
C HIS A 97 10.20 -6.05 12.16
N PHE A 98 9.55 -6.07 11.00
CA PHE A 98 10.09 -6.61 9.76
C PHE A 98 9.82 -5.66 8.59
N LYS A 99 10.80 -5.52 7.70
CA LYS A 99 10.68 -4.66 6.51
C LYS A 99 9.72 -5.25 5.46
N HIS A 100 9.78 -6.57 5.31
CA HIS A 100 9.04 -7.32 4.30
C HIS A 100 8.61 -8.67 4.85
N ILE A 101 7.60 -9.29 4.25
CA ILE A 101 7.18 -10.66 4.58
C ILE A 101 8.31 -11.66 4.29
N TYR A 102 9.17 -11.34 3.31
CA TYR A 102 10.31 -12.17 2.90
C TYR A 102 11.60 -11.84 3.66
N SER A 103 11.56 -10.97 4.67
CA SER A 103 12.78 -10.64 5.41
C SER A 103 13.27 -11.87 6.18
N GLU A 104 14.58 -12.07 6.19
CA GLU A 104 15.22 -13.11 6.99
C GLU A 104 14.75 -13.04 8.44
N GLY A 105 14.40 -14.18 9.03
CA GLY A 105 13.91 -14.27 10.40
C GLY A 105 12.39 -14.26 10.56
N PHE A 106 11.61 -13.71 9.61
CA PHE A 106 10.15 -13.68 9.73
C PHE A 106 9.57 -15.10 9.71
N SER A 107 9.94 -15.93 8.74
CA SER A 107 9.43 -17.30 8.62
C SER A 107 9.89 -18.24 9.73
N THR A 108 10.98 -17.92 10.43
CA THR A 108 11.46 -18.71 11.58
C THR A 108 10.79 -18.29 12.88
N ASP A 109 10.48 -17.00 13.03
CA ASP A 109 9.84 -16.44 14.22
C ASP A 109 8.32 -16.57 14.19
N PHE A 110 7.74 -16.36 13.01
CA PHE A 110 6.35 -16.65 12.72
C PHE A 110 6.25 -18.16 12.44
N GLN A 111 6.24 -18.98 13.49
CA GLN A 111 6.10 -20.45 13.43
C GLN A 111 4.70 -20.91 12.98
N GLU A 112 4.14 -20.28 11.97
CA GLU A 112 3.08 -20.87 11.17
C GLU A 112 3.61 -21.07 9.77
N VAL A 113 3.88 -22.34 9.46
CA VAL A 113 3.93 -22.80 8.08
C VAL A 113 2.52 -22.61 7.54
N ILE A 114 2.21 -21.42 7.00
CA ILE A 114 1.04 -21.25 6.17
C ILE A 114 1.36 -21.95 4.85
N ASN A 115 1.25 -23.28 4.87
CA ASN A 115 0.99 -24.06 3.68
C ASN A 115 -0.41 -23.65 3.24
N LEU A 116 -0.53 -22.48 2.61
CA LEU A 116 -1.71 -22.08 1.87
C LEU A 116 -1.77 -23.09 0.74
N PRO A 117 -2.58 -24.16 0.85
CA PRO A 117 -2.67 -25.13 -0.20
C PRO A 117 -3.44 -24.39 -1.28
N LEU A 118 -2.70 -23.81 -2.22
CA LEU A 118 -3.27 -23.19 -3.40
C LEU A 118 -3.82 -24.34 -4.22
N LYS A 119 -5.01 -24.82 -3.83
CA LYS A 119 -5.79 -25.81 -4.54
C LYS A 119 -6.25 -25.14 -5.82
N ARG A 120 -5.34 -25.04 -6.79
CA ARG A 120 -5.61 -24.58 -8.14
C ARG A 120 -6.57 -25.60 -8.76
N LYS A 121 -7.86 -25.31 -8.69
CA LYS A 121 -8.85 -26.00 -9.50
C LYS A 121 -8.87 -25.29 -10.85
N GLN A 122 -8.37 -25.95 -11.87
CA GLN A 122 -8.62 -25.52 -13.24
C GLN A 122 -10.08 -25.83 -13.56
N GLY A 123 -10.84 -24.79 -13.88
CA GLY A 123 -12.23 -24.90 -14.32
C GLY A 123 -12.36 -24.27 -15.69
N GLN A 124 -13.13 -24.90 -16.58
CA GLN A 124 -13.53 -24.24 -17.81
C GLN A 124 -14.66 -23.27 -17.49
N VAL A 125 -14.52 -22.03 -17.95
CA VAL A 125 -15.51 -20.97 -17.79
C VAL A 125 -15.94 -20.54 -19.18
N LEU A 126 -17.25 -20.53 -19.44
CA LEU A 126 -17.81 -20.01 -20.68
C LEU A 126 -18.02 -18.50 -20.53
N ILE A 127 -17.40 -17.73 -21.42
CA ILE A 127 -17.55 -16.28 -21.48
C ILE A 127 -18.69 -15.99 -22.47
N GLU A 128 -19.71 -15.25 -22.03
CA GLU A 128 -20.76 -14.79 -22.96
C GLU A 128 -20.19 -13.82 -24.00
N THR A 129 -20.77 -13.84 -25.19
CA THR A 129 -20.29 -13.07 -26.37
C THR A 129 -20.12 -11.58 -26.06
N ASN A 130 -21.01 -10.97 -25.30
CA ASN A 130 -20.95 -9.55 -24.96
C ASN A 130 -19.73 -9.19 -24.10
N VAL A 131 -19.33 -10.09 -23.19
CA VAL A 131 -18.12 -9.91 -22.37
C VAL A 131 -16.88 -10.21 -23.20
N ALA A 132 -16.93 -11.26 -24.03
CA ALA A 132 -15.82 -11.66 -24.89
C ALA A 132 -15.41 -10.58 -25.90
N GLN A 133 -16.36 -9.79 -26.42
CA GLN A 133 -16.08 -8.69 -27.34
C GLN A 133 -15.27 -7.53 -26.71
N LYS A 134 -15.31 -7.37 -25.38
CA LYS A 134 -14.58 -6.31 -24.67
C LYS A 134 -13.15 -6.72 -24.29
N ILE A 135 -12.81 -7.99 -24.47
CA ILE A 135 -11.49 -8.53 -24.13
C ILE A 135 -10.50 -8.05 -25.18
N VAL A 136 -9.59 -7.17 -24.77
CA VAL A 136 -8.47 -6.70 -25.60
C VAL A 136 -7.20 -7.38 -25.10
N PRO A 137 -6.74 -8.46 -25.75
CA PRO A 137 -5.51 -9.13 -25.35
C PRO A 137 -4.28 -8.28 -25.70
N VAL A 138 -3.43 -8.07 -24.70
CA VAL A 138 -2.13 -7.39 -24.81
C VAL A 138 -1.04 -8.44 -24.69
N GLU A 139 -0.17 -8.52 -25.71
CA GLU A 139 0.95 -9.45 -25.70
C GLU A 139 2.03 -8.97 -24.73
N VAL A 140 2.33 -9.79 -23.72
CA VAL A 140 3.34 -9.48 -22.69
C VAL A 140 4.65 -10.18 -23.01
N LYS A 141 4.59 -11.36 -23.64
CA LYS A 141 5.73 -12.16 -24.12
C LYS A 141 5.30 -12.95 -25.36
N PRO A 142 6.25 -13.40 -26.21
CA PRO A 142 5.93 -14.23 -27.37
C PRO A 142 5.06 -15.43 -26.99
N GLY A 143 3.82 -15.45 -27.47
CA GLY A 143 2.85 -16.53 -27.20
C GLY A 143 2.09 -16.43 -25.86
N ILE A 144 2.26 -15.35 -25.09
CA ILE A 144 1.48 -15.07 -23.87
C ILE A 144 0.80 -13.71 -24.02
N SER A 145 -0.51 -13.76 -24.24
CA SER A 145 -1.39 -12.58 -24.22
C SER A 145 -2.18 -12.53 -22.93
N LEU A 146 -2.22 -11.35 -22.32
CA LEU A 146 -2.98 -11.08 -21.10
C LEU A 146 -4.15 -10.16 -21.45
N SER A 147 -5.32 -10.41 -20.87
CA SER A 147 -6.45 -9.48 -20.95
C SER A 147 -7.28 -9.51 -19.69
N THR A 148 -7.89 -8.38 -19.35
CA THR A 148 -8.83 -8.27 -18.24
C THR A 148 -10.20 -8.75 -18.66
N VAL A 149 -10.82 -9.55 -17.79
CA VAL A 149 -12.23 -9.92 -17.94
C VAL A 149 -12.96 -9.49 -16.66
N THR A 150 -13.89 -8.56 -16.79
CA THR A 150 -14.80 -8.15 -15.73
C THR A 150 -16.22 -8.61 -16.06
N GLY A 151 -16.86 -9.36 -15.17
CA GLY A 151 -18.24 -9.79 -15.35
C GLY A 151 -18.79 -10.51 -14.12
N SER A 152 -20.09 -10.80 -14.14
CA SER A 152 -20.77 -11.58 -13.10
C SER A 152 -20.57 -13.07 -13.37
N LEU A 153 -20.03 -13.82 -12.40
CA LEU A 153 -19.87 -15.27 -12.49
C LEU A 153 -21.14 -15.96 -12.04
N ASN A 154 -21.92 -16.49 -12.99
CA ASN A 154 -23.11 -17.30 -12.73
C ASN A 154 -22.73 -18.79 -12.80
N VAL A 155 -22.96 -19.52 -11.70
CA VAL A 155 -22.64 -20.95 -11.59
C VAL A 155 -23.95 -21.73 -11.49
N LYS A 156 -24.30 -22.47 -12.55
CA LYS A 156 -25.48 -23.32 -12.58
C LYS A 156 -25.12 -24.67 -13.21
N ASP A 157 -25.49 -25.77 -12.55
CA ASP A 157 -25.29 -27.14 -13.04
C ASP A 157 -23.82 -27.47 -13.43
N ASN A 158 -22.84 -27.04 -12.61
CA ASN A 158 -21.39 -27.13 -12.90
C ASN A 158 -20.91 -26.36 -14.14
N ILE A 159 -21.77 -25.53 -14.73
CA ILE A 159 -21.43 -24.64 -15.83
C ILE A 159 -21.17 -23.25 -15.23
N HIS A 160 -19.94 -22.79 -15.40
CA HIS A 160 -19.49 -21.47 -14.98
C HIS A 160 -19.64 -20.50 -16.17
N LYS A 161 -20.58 -19.55 -16.09
CA LYS A 161 -20.81 -18.54 -17.13
C LYS A 161 -20.44 -17.15 -16.62
N ILE A 162 -19.63 -16.41 -17.38
CA ILE A 162 -19.39 -14.99 -17.12
C ILE A 162 -20.38 -14.18 -17.95
N GLN A 163 -21.26 -13.45 -17.27
CA GLN A 163 -22.28 -12.58 -17.85
C GLN A 163 -21.93 -11.11 -17.63
N GLU A 164 -22.52 -10.24 -18.43
CA GLU A 164 -22.34 -8.80 -18.30
C GLU A 164 -22.90 -8.29 -16.96
N LEU A 165 -22.19 -7.34 -16.35
CA LEU A 165 -22.61 -6.72 -15.09
C LEU A 165 -23.72 -5.71 -15.39
N SER A 166 -24.98 -6.06 -15.13
CA SER A 166 -26.08 -5.11 -15.18
C SER A 166 -26.00 -4.16 -13.97
N ASP A 167 -25.65 -2.91 -14.25
CA ASP A 167 -25.86 -1.73 -13.38
C ASP A 167 -25.19 -1.72 -11.99
N ILE A 168 -23.89 -1.97 -11.91
CA ILE A 168 -23.07 -1.31 -10.88
C ILE A 168 -22.35 -0.14 -11.56
N LYS A 169 -22.73 1.10 -11.22
CA LYS A 169 -22.03 2.34 -11.59
C LYS A 169 -20.65 2.43 -10.91
N SER A 170 -19.86 1.37 -10.90
CA SER A 170 -18.44 1.47 -10.58
C SER A 170 -17.75 1.93 -11.86
N LYS A 171 -17.16 3.13 -11.84
CA LYS A 171 -16.26 3.58 -12.90
C LYS A 171 -15.26 2.44 -13.16
N PRO A 172 -15.06 1.99 -14.41
CA PRO A 172 -14.03 1.00 -14.69
C PRO A 172 -12.71 1.53 -14.15
N VAL A 173 -12.11 0.80 -13.22
CA VAL A 173 -10.78 1.13 -12.68
C VAL A 173 -9.81 0.75 -13.78
N LYS A 174 -9.43 1.75 -14.59
CA LYS A 174 -8.33 1.64 -15.55
C LYS A 174 -7.03 1.60 -14.76
N TYR A 175 -6.11 0.71 -15.15
CA TYR A 175 -4.78 0.70 -14.55
C TYR A 175 -3.78 1.19 -15.58
N GLU A 176 -2.99 2.18 -15.19
CA GLU A 176 -1.96 2.77 -16.03
C GLU A 176 -0.63 2.05 -15.83
N TRP A 177 0.08 1.74 -16.92
CA TRP A 177 1.39 1.11 -16.88
C TRP A 177 2.30 1.64 -17.98
N GLY A 178 3.61 1.57 -17.74
CA GLY A 178 4.64 1.99 -18.67
C GLY A 178 5.60 3.02 -18.10
N THR A 179 6.67 3.28 -18.84
CA THR A 179 7.68 4.29 -18.53
C THR A 179 7.31 5.61 -19.17
N LEU A 180 7.36 6.71 -18.41
CA LEU A 180 7.08 8.04 -18.93
C LEU A 180 8.25 8.53 -19.80
N ASN A 181 7.98 8.89 -21.06
CA ASN A 181 8.99 9.52 -21.91
C ASN A 181 9.08 11.02 -21.61
N ILE A 182 10.21 11.46 -21.05
CA ILE A 182 10.44 12.84 -20.62
C ILE A 182 10.26 13.83 -21.78
N THR A 183 10.74 13.49 -22.98
CA THR A 183 10.67 14.37 -24.16
C THR A 183 9.22 14.60 -24.61
N GLU A 184 8.42 13.54 -24.63
CA GLU A 184 7.00 13.62 -24.98
C GLU A 184 6.20 14.35 -23.90
N PHE A 185 6.55 14.12 -22.63
CA PHE A 185 5.93 14.79 -21.48
C PHE A 185 6.18 16.30 -21.48
N LEU A 186 7.42 16.75 -21.73
CA LEU A 186 7.75 18.17 -21.87
C LEU A 186 7.02 18.83 -23.04
N GLN A 187 6.86 18.11 -24.15
CA GLN A 187 6.11 18.63 -25.30
C GLN A 187 4.63 18.83 -24.94
N LYS A 188 4.01 17.90 -24.21
CA LYS A 188 2.61 18.05 -23.75
C LYS A 188 2.44 19.14 -22.68
N LEU A 189 3.41 19.31 -21.78
CA LEU A 189 3.44 20.43 -20.83
C LEU A 189 3.46 21.77 -21.58
N SER A 190 4.28 21.90 -22.62
CA SER A 190 4.35 23.12 -23.43
C SER A 190 3.06 23.41 -24.20
N GLN A 191 2.35 22.37 -24.66
CA GLN A 191 1.05 22.51 -25.36
C GLN A 191 -0.06 22.99 -24.42
N GLU A 192 -0.02 22.59 -23.16
CA GLU A 192 -0.97 23.00 -22.11
C GLU A 192 -0.61 24.37 -21.48
N GLY A 193 0.44 25.04 -21.98
CA GLY A 193 0.82 26.40 -21.59
C GLY A 193 1.88 26.49 -20.50
N ILE A 194 2.48 25.37 -20.08
CA ILE A 194 3.49 25.32 -19.03
C ILE A 194 4.88 25.30 -19.70
N THR A 195 5.55 26.46 -19.71
CA THR A 195 6.81 26.70 -20.47
C THR A 195 8.04 26.89 -19.58
N ASP A 196 7.87 26.79 -18.27
CA ASP A 196 8.87 27.02 -17.22
C ASP A 196 9.43 25.72 -16.63
N ALA A 197 9.20 24.59 -17.29
CA ALA A 197 9.69 23.28 -16.87
C ALA A 197 11.22 23.21 -16.98
N LYS A 198 11.90 23.20 -15.83
CA LYS A 198 13.35 22.98 -15.72
C LYS A 198 13.63 21.54 -15.34
N VAL A 199 14.39 20.82 -16.16
CA VAL A 199 14.76 19.42 -15.91
C VAL A 199 16.13 19.35 -15.24
N GLU A 200 16.20 18.68 -14.10
CA GLU A 200 17.43 18.40 -13.36
C GLU A 200 17.60 16.87 -13.24
N SER A 201 18.68 16.35 -13.85
CA SER A 201 19.09 14.97 -13.66
C SER A 201 20.00 14.89 -12.43
N LEU A 202 19.44 14.52 -11.27
CA LEU A 202 20.27 14.10 -10.15
C LEU A 202 20.80 12.69 -10.47
N GLY A 203 22.13 12.55 -10.57
CA GLY A 203 22.80 11.36 -11.10
C GLY A 203 22.15 10.01 -10.74
N GLY A 204 22.00 9.14 -11.75
CA GLY A 204 21.20 7.91 -11.71
C GLY A 204 20.08 7.94 -12.75
N ASN A 205 19.11 7.03 -12.66
CA ASN A 205 17.87 7.05 -13.46
C ASN A 205 16.78 7.95 -12.85
N VAL A 206 17.17 8.93 -12.02
CA VAL A 206 16.25 9.84 -11.34
C VAL A 206 16.24 11.18 -12.08
N VAL A 207 15.06 11.57 -12.58
CA VAL A 207 14.87 12.84 -13.28
C VAL A 207 13.86 13.68 -12.53
N VAL A 208 14.23 14.91 -12.20
CA VAL A 208 13.37 15.87 -11.52
C VAL A 208 12.99 16.97 -12.50
N ILE A 209 11.69 17.26 -12.61
CA ILE A 209 11.15 18.36 -13.40
C ILE A 209 10.59 19.38 -12.42
N HIS A 210 11.13 20.59 -12.46
CA HIS A 210 10.74 21.71 -11.62
C HIS A 210 9.93 22.71 -12.45
N LEU A 211 8.72 23.02 -11.99
CA LEU A 211 7.81 24.01 -12.58
C LEU A 211 7.84 25.24 -11.65
N GLN A 212 8.60 26.25 -12.03
CA GLN A 212 8.89 27.45 -11.22
C GLN A 212 7.71 28.42 -11.07
N ALA A 213 6.85 28.52 -12.08
CA ALA A 213 5.68 29.39 -12.10
C ALA A 213 4.53 28.81 -11.26
N GLU A 214 4.51 27.49 -11.10
CA GLU A 214 3.38 26.74 -10.54
C GLU A 214 3.75 25.99 -9.23
N ASP A 215 4.95 26.23 -8.67
CA ASP A 215 5.48 25.60 -7.44
C ASP A 215 5.23 24.07 -7.41
N ALA A 216 5.53 23.40 -8.53
CA ALA A 216 5.32 21.97 -8.69
C ALA A 216 6.60 21.24 -9.08
N LEU A 217 6.78 20.06 -8.49
CA LEU A 217 8.00 19.25 -8.61
C LEU A 217 7.61 17.81 -8.93
N ILE A 218 8.11 17.32 -10.06
CA ILE A 218 7.80 15.98 -10.57
C ILE A 218 9.09 15.17 -10.56
N GLN A 219 9.15 14.14 -9.74
CA GLN A 219 10.25 13.20 -9.66
C GLN A 219 9.88 11.91 -10.39
N LEU A 220 10.71 11.56 -11.38
CA LEU A 220 10.58 10.37 -12.20
C LEU A 220 11.72 9.41 -11.84
N GLU A 221 11.37 8.18 -11.52
CA GLU A 221 12.28 7.06 -11.27
C GLU A 221 11.87 5.86 -12.14
N ASP A 222 12.71 4.83 -12.22
CA ASP A 222 12.49 3.63 -13.06
C ASP A 222 11.13 2.96 -12.84
N ASN A 223 10.61 3.01 -11.61
CA ASN A 223 9.38 2.34 -11.20
C ASN A 223 8.39 3.25 -10.48
N SER A 224 8.67 4.54 -10.35
CA SER A 224 7.86 5.46 -9.55
C SER A 224 7.77 6.85 -10.19
N THR A 225 6.62 7.50 -10.06
CA THR A 225 6.42 8.89 -10.45
C THR A 225 5.78 9.62 -9.29
N HIS A 226 6.49 10.60 -8.74
CA HIS A 226 6.05 11.38 -7.59
C HIS A 226 5.80 12.83 -8.02
N VAL A 227 4.58 13.31 -7.82
CA VAL A 227 4.16 14.67 -8.19
C VAL A 227 3.87 15.44 -6.90
N VAL A 228 4.68 16.46 -6.62
CA VAL A 228 4.49 17.40 -5.52
C VAL A 228 3.95 18.70 -6.11
N CYS A 229 2.76 19.14 -5.70
CA CYS A 229 2.22 20.44 -6.10
C CYS A 229 1.71 21.16 -4.84
N ASN A 230 1.94 22.46 -4.75
CA ASN A 230 1.47 23.25 -3.62
C ASN A 230 -0.01 23.66 -3.83
N ALA A 231 -0.92 23.10 -3.03
CA ALA A 231 -2.34 23.44 -2.81
C ALA A 231 -3.28 23.84 -3.99
N ASP A 232 -2.87 23.80 -5.26
CA ASP A 232 -3.71 24.13 -6.41
C ASP A 232 -4.32 22.87 -7.06
N GLU A 233 -5.62 22.68 -6.82
CA GLU A 233 -6.37 21.52 -7.30
C GLU A 233 -6.50 21.49 -8.83
N LYS A 234 -6.54 22.66 -9.48
CA LYS A 234 -6.67 22.76 -10.94
C LYS A 234 -5.38 22.28 -11.62
N LEU A 235 -4.24 22.72 -11.09
CA LEU A 235 -2.93 22.29 -11.55
C LEU A 235 -2.74 20.79 -11.37
N ARG A 236 -3.05 20.26 -10.18
CA ARG A 236 -2.94 18.83 -9.89
C ARG A 236 -3.76 17.99 -10.87
N THR A 237 -4.97 18.44 -11.21
CA THR A 237 -5.84 17.74 -12.16
C THR A 237 -5.26 17.78 -13.57
N LYS A 238 -4.70 18.91 -13.99
CA LYS A 238 -4.00 19.03 -15.28
C LYS A 238 -2.78 18.12 -15.35
N LEU A 239 -1.87 18.20 -14.37
CA LEU A 239 -0.67 17.36 -14.32
C LEU A 239 -1.02 15.88 -14.32
N ARG A 240 -2.04 15.47 -13.56
CA ARG A 240 -2.56 14.11 -13.60
C ARG A 240 -2.99 13.72 -15.01
N ASN A 241 -3.80 14.52 -15.69
CA ASN A 241 -4.28 14.20 -17.03
C ASN A 241 -3.14 14.06 -18.04
N ILE A 242 -2.12 14.92 -17.96
CA ILE A 242 -0.94 14.86 -18.83
C ILE A 242 -0.14 13.57 -18.58
N VAL A 243 0.10 13.21 -17.32
CA VAL A 243 0.77 11.96 -16.96
C VAL A 243 -0.02 10.76 -17.49
N MET A 244 -1.34 10.78 -17.32
CA MET A 244 -2.22 9.69 -17.77
C MET A 244 -2.22 9.54 -19.30
N GLN A 245 -2.10 10.64 -20.06
CA GLN A 245 -1.98 10.61 -21.52
C GLN A 245 -0.62 10.09 -22.02
N CYS A 246 0.39 10.05 -21.16
CA CYS A 246 1.71 9.51 -21.48
C CYS A 246 1.87 8.05 -21.06
N LEU A 247 0.95 7.51 -20.27
CA LEU A 247 0.95 6.12 -19.82
C LEU A 247 0.00 5.27 -20.68
N LYS A 248 0.28 3.97 -20.75
CA LYS A 248 -0.61 3.02 -21.43
C LYS A 248 -1.68 2.57 -20.45
N GLU A 249 -2.93 2.46 -20.92
CA GLU A 249 -4.04 1.95 -20.13
C GLU A 249 -4.19 0.43 -20.30
N PHE A 250 -4.72 -0.24 -19.27
CA PHE A 250 -5.21 -1.63 -19.25
C PHE A 250 -6.58 -1.71 -18.57
#